data_AF-A0A1M5XA48-F1
#
_entry.id   AF-A0A1M5XA48-F1
#
_cell.length_a   1.000
_cell.length_b   1.000
_cell.length_c   1.000
_cell.angle_alpha   90.00
_cell.angle_beta   90.00
_cell.angle_gamma   90.00
#
_symmetry.space_group_name_H-M   'P 1'
#
loop_
_entity.id
_entity.type
_entity.pdbx_description
1 polymer ?
#
loop_
_entity_poly.entity_id
_entity_poly.type
_entity_poly.pdbx_seq_one_letter_code
_entity_poly.pdbx_strand_id
1 'polypeptide(L)' 'MVQELAKKYEDLVEVKVYKAGKDFDYIRKYGLMSKSVLIIDESQVVENLNKKVIELAFSQLMGRE' A
#
# COMPACT_ATOMS: atom_id res chain seq x y z
N MET A 1 -0.88 13.00 -2.92
CA MET A 1 0.25 12.35 -2.22
C MET A 1 0.47 10.89 -2.59
N VAL A 2 -0.33 9.91 -2.13
CA VAL A 2 -0.16 8.49 -2.55
C VAL A 2 -0.39 8.32 -4.05
N GLN A 3 -1.43 8.95 -4.61
CA GLN A 3 -1.72 8.89 -6.05
C GLN A 3 -0.68 9.60 -6.93
N GLU A 4 0.03 10.61 -6.41
CA GLU A 4 1.09 11.29 -7.16
C GLU A 4 2.36 10.46 -7.20
N LEU A 5 2.74 9.83 -6.07
CA LEU A 5 3.82 8.86 -6.03
C LEU A 5 3.48 7.64 -6.90
N ALA A 6 2.25 7.11 -6.77
CA ALA A 6 1.75 6.04 -7.63
C ALA A 6 1.85 6.41 -9.12
N LYS A 7 1.42 7.62 -9.53
CA LYS A 7 1.58 8.09 -10.91
C LYS A 7 3.04 8.22 -11.35
N LYS A 8 3.91 8.68 -10.46
CA LYS A 8 5.33 8.88 -10.75
C LYS A 8 6.09 7.57 -10.89
N TYR A 9 5.58 6.52 -10.26
CA TYR A 9 6.13 5.18 -10.27
C TYR A 9 5.14 4.16 -10.87
N GLU A 10 4.19 4.62 -11.70
CA GLU A 10 3.07 3.79 -12.20
C GLU A 10 3.57 2.63 -13.06
N ASP A 11 4.74 2.82 -13.67
CA ASP A 11 5.46 1.83 -14.46
C ASP A 11 6.18 0.76 -13.61
N LEU A 12 6.41 1.04 -12.33
CA LEU A 12 7.21 0.23 -11.41
C LEU A 12 6.41 -0.35 -10.23
N VAL A 13 5.27 0.23 -9.90
CA VAL A 13 4.45 -0.19 -8.75
C VAL A 13 2.97 -0.05 -9.04
N GLU A 14 2.25 -1.16 -8.92
CA GLU A 14 0.80 -1.20 -9.00
C GLU A 14 0.19 -0.81 -7.63
N VAL A 15 -0.55 0.29 -7.59
CA VAL A 15 -1.22 0.76 -6.36
C VAL A 15 -2.71 0.45 -6.43
N LYS A 16 -3.15 -0.53 -5.64
CA LYS A 16 -4.57 -0.82 -5.42
C LYS A 16 -5.04 -0.25 -4.09
N VAL A 17 -6.04 0.63 -4.15
CA VAL A 17 -6.68 1.21 -2.97
C VAL A 17 -7.98 0.47 -2.72
N TYR A 18 -8.01 -0.32 -1.64
CA TYR A 18 -9.23 -0.96 -1.18
C TYR A 18 -9.93 -0.09 -0.15
N LYS A 19 -11.26 0.03 -0.26
CA LYS A 19 -12.04 0.84 0.69
C LYS A 19 -12.94 -0.06 1.53
N ALA A 20 -12.78 0.02 2.85
CA ALA A 20 -13.65 -0.67 3.80
C ALA A 20 -15.12 -0.33 3.55
N GLY A 21 -15.96 -1.36 3.45
CA GLY A 21 -17.40 -1.25 3.17
C GLY A 21 -17.77 -1.17 1.68
N LYS A 22 -16.81 -1.02 0.76
CA LYS A 22 -17.04 -1.09 -0.68
C LYS A 22 -16.36 -2.31 -1.31
N ASP A 23 -15.13 -2.55 -0.90
CA ASP A 23 -14.34 -3.69 -1.33
C ASP A 23 -14.23 -4.65 -0.14
N PHE A 24 -14.64 -5.90 -0.30
CA PHE A 24 -14.50 -6.93 0.74
C PHE A 24 -13.43 -7.97 0.38
N ASP A 25 -12.87 -7.87 -0.84
CA ASP A 25 -11.86 -8.80 -1.35
C ASP A 25 -10.59 -8.80 -0.50
N TYR A 26 -10.17 -7.61 -0.05
CA TYR A 26 -9.02 -7.47 0.85
C TYR A 26 -9.20 -8.23 2.17
N ILE A 27 -10.43 -8.40 2.66
CA ILE A 27 -10.71 -9.12 3.91
C ILE A 27 -10.42 -10.60 3.75
N ARG A 28 -10.67 -11.16 2.56
CA ARG A 28 -10.41 -12.57 2.28
C ARG A 28 -8.92 -12.87 2.11
N LYS A 29 -8.16 -11.94 1.54
CA LYS A 29 -6.70 -12.06 1.40
C LYS A 29 -5.93 -11.74 2.69
N TYR A 30 -6.31 -10.68 3.39
CA TYR A 30 -5.50 -10.09 4.46
C TYR A 30 -6.19 -10.01 5.83
N GLY A 31 -7.47 -10.37 5.91
CA GLY A 31 -8.25 -10.34 7.14
C GLY A 31 -8.93 -9.01 7.42
N LEU A 32 -9.63 -8.95 8.56
CA LEU A 32 -10.35 -7.76 9.02
C LEU A 32 -9.36 -6.67 9.44
N MET A 33 -9.17 -5.70 8.56
CA MET A 33 -8.37 -4.51 8.83
C MET A 33 -9.26 -3.37 9.30
N SER A 34 -9.14 -3.00 10.58
CA SER A 34 -9.93 -1.91 11.19
C SER A 34 -9.33 -0.52 10.98
N LYS A 35 -8.12 -0.42 10.41
CA LYS A 35 -7.39 0.84 10.17
C LYS A 35 -6.86 0.89 8.74
N SER A 36 -6.54 2.10 8.28
CA SER A 36 -5.87 2.32 7.00
C SER A 36 -4.46 1.73 7.05
N VAL A 37 -4.23 0.67 6.28
CA VAL A 37 -2.93 0.00 6.16
C VAL A 37 -2.50 -0.04 4.70
N LEU A 38 -1.20 -0.04 4.46
CA LEU A 38 -0.62 -0.29 3.15
C LEU A 38 -0.17 -1.74 3.12
N ILE A 39 -0.37 -2.40 1.99
CA ILE A 39 0.14 -3.75 1.78
C ILE A 39 1.13 -3.67 0.64
N ILE A 40 2.32 -4.18 0.89
CA ILE A 40 3.48 -4.14 0.00
C ILE A 40 3.77 -5.57 -0.43
N ASP A 41 3.92 -5.78 -1.74
CA ASP A 41 4.27 -7.09 -2.32
C ASP A 41 3.33 -8.23 -1.87
N GLU A 42 2.06 -7.91 -1.58
CA GLU A 42 1.05 -8.83 -1.05
C GLU A 42 1.47 -9.59 0.24
N SER A 43 2.54 -9.16 0.89
CA SER A 43 3.20 -9.90 1.98
C SER A 43 3.48 -9.01 3.19
N GLN A 44 3.94 -7.78 2.97
CA GLN A 44 4.22 -6.83 4.04
C GLN A 44 3.01 -5.94 4.34
N VAL A 45 2.46 -6.06 5.54
CA VAL A 45 1.42 -5.15 6.04
C VAL A 45 2.10 -4.02 6.82
N VAL A 46 1.89 -2.79 6.35
CA VAL A 46 2.40 -1.59 6.98
C VAL A 46 1.25 -0.79 7.58
N GLU A 47 1.25 -0.74 8.89
CA GLU A 47 0.31 0.05 9.66
C GLU A 47 0.80 1.49 9.78
N ASN A 48 -0.12 2.42 10.02
CA ASN A 48 0.20 3.83 10.33
C ASN A 48 0.79 4.61 9.13
N LEU A 49 -0.06 4.86 8.14
CA LEU A 49 0.27 5.58 6.91
C LEU A 49 0.68 7.02 7.19
N ASN A 50 1.99 7.26 7.25
CA ASN A 50 2.59 8.58 7.28
C ASN A 50 3.49 8.77 6.04
N LYS A 51 3.77 10.01 5.65
CA LYS A 51 4.57 10.34 4.46
C LYS A 51 5.87 9.54 4.39
N LYS A 52 6.65 9.52 5.50
CA LYS A 52 7.88 8.73 5.62
C LYS A 52 7.68 7.23 5.41
N VAL A 53 6.60 6.68 5.97
CA VAL A 53 6.28 5.25 5.91
C VAL A 53 5.93 4.85 4.48
N ILE A 54 5.17 5.70 3.79
CA ILE A 54 4.85 5.52 2.37
C ILE A 54 6.13 5.61 1.54
N GLU A 55 6.97 6.63 1.74
CA GLU A 55 8.24 6.74 0.99
C GLU A 55 9.19 5.55 1.24
N LEU A 56 9.29 5.06 2.48
CA LEU A 56 10.06 3.87 2.84
C LEU A 56 9.50 2.60 2.18
N ALA A 57 8.18 2.43 2.19
CA ALA A 57 7.49 1.32 1.55
C ALA A 57 7.78 1.25 0.05
N PHE A 58 7.70 2.40 -0.62
CA PHE A 58 8.06 2.51 -2.04
C PHE A 58 9.55 2.28 -2.28
N SER A 59 10.43 2.76 -1.39
CA SER A 59 11.87 2.54 -1.51
C SER A 59 12.25 1.07 -1.33
N GLN A 60 11.59 0.34 -0.43
CA GLN A 60 11.78 -1.10 -0.25
C GLN A 60 11.38 -1.88 -1.50
N LEU A 61 10.23 -1.56 -2.10
CA LEU A 61 9.79 -2.17 -3.37
C LEU A 61 10.79 -1.94 -4.50
N MET A 62 11.40 -0.76 -4.53
CA MET A 62 12.34 -0.35 -5.57
C MET A 62 13.76 -0.91 -5.35
N GLY A 63 14.02 -1.65 -4.26
CA GLY A 63 15.29 -2.35 -4.03
C GLY A 63 16.53 -1.44 -4.04
N ARG A 64 16.40 -0.18 -3.58
CA ARG A 64 17.58 0.68 -3.34
C ARG A 64 18.05 0.51 -1.89
N GLU A 65 18.96 -0.43 -1.69
CA GLU A 65 19.88 -0.45 -0.54
C GLU A 65 20.94 0.65 -0.66
#